data_AF-A0A5E8HEM8-F1
#
_entry.id   AF-A0A5E8HEM8-F1
#
_cell.length_a   1.000
_cell.length_b   1.000
_cell.length_c   1.000
_cell.angle_alpha   90.00
_cell.angle_beta   90.00
_cell.angle_gamma   90.00
#
_symmetry.space_group_name_H-M   'P 1'
#
loop_
_entity.id
_entity.type
_entity.pdbx_description
1 polymer ?
#
loop_
_entity_poly.entity_id
_entity_poly.type
_entity_poly.pdbx_seq_one_letter_code
_entity_poly.pdbx_strand_id
1 'polypeptide(L)'
;MDPVIKKIYHTEGRFVLGERVREIDAKSSIRPMAAVIENLIREGKLKKVDPETLARQINALLMESAIFISESENPKLTYSLAIESFRVIMEGLRTR
;
A
#
# COMPACT_ATOMS: atom_id res chain seq x y z
N MET A 1 13.95 -4.34 -23.48
CA MET A 1 13.27 -3.03 -23.48
C MET A 1 14.29 -1.94 -23.77
N ASP A 2 13.94 -0.99 -24.62
CA ASP A 2 14.81 0.11 -25.02
C ASP A 2 15.16 1.03 -23.82
N PRO A 3 16.43 1.41 -23.62
CA PRO A 3 16.86 2.34 -22.57
C PRO A 3 16.09 3.67 -22.54
N VAL A 4 15.67 4.16 -23.71
CA VAL A 4 14.92 5.41 -23.86
C VAL A 4 13.50 5.26 -23.31
N ILE A 5 12.85 4.12 -23.54
CA ILE A 5 11.53 3.80 -22.99
C ILE A 5 11.59 3.73 -21.46
N LYS A 6 12.66 3.15 -20.91
CA LYS A 6 12.88 3.08 -19.46
C LYS A 6 12.99 4.49 -18.85
N LYS A 7 13.68 5.42 -19.51
CA LYS A 7 13.87 6.80 -19.04
C LYS A 7 12.59 7.65 -19.12
N ILE A 8 11.83 7.54 -20.22
CA ILE A 8 10.55 8.26 -20.39
C ILE A 8 9.53 7.80 -19.33
N TYR A 9 9.44 6.49 -19.07
CA TYR A 9 8.60 5.94 -18.01
C TYR A 9 9.00 6.46 -16.62
N HIS A 10 10.30 6.58 -16.35
CA HIS A 10 10.82 6.97 -15.05
C HIS A 10 10.71 8.47 -14.74
N THR A 11 10.87 9.34 -15.75
CA THR A 11 10.98 10.81 -15.54
C THR A 11 9.66 11.54 -15.79
N GLU A 12 8.95 11.25 -16.88
CA GLU A 12 7.72 11.98 -17.24
C GLU A 12 6.44 11.19 -16.94
N GLY A 13 6.52 9.86 -17.02
CA GLY A 13 5.44 8.97 -16.62
C GLY A 13 5.02 9.19 -15.16
N ARG A 14 5.97 9.33 -14.23
CA ARG A 14 5.66 9.55 -12.81
C ARG A 14 4.94 10.85 -12.48
N PHE A 15 5.03 11.90 -13.30
CA PHE A 15 4.35 13.18 -13.00
C PHE A 15 2.90 13.16 -13.52
N VAL A 16 2.70 12.81 -14.78
CA VAL A 16 1.36 12.78 -15.42
C VAL A 16 0.56 11.52 -15.06
N LEU A 17 1.22 10.37 -14.92
CA LEU A 17 0.58 9.18 -14.36
C LEU A 17 0.53 9.28 -12.84
N GLY A 18 1.48 9.93 -12.16
CA GLY A 18 1.47 9.99 -10.69
C GLY A 18 0.23 10.65 -10.11
N GLU A 19 -0.25 11.74 -10.69
CA GLU A 19 -1.52 12.36 -10.26
C GLU A 19 -2.72 11.47 -10.58
N ARG A 20 -2.79 10.91 -11.79
CA ARG A 20 -3.88 9.99 -12.16
C ARG A 20 -3.87 8.68 -11.35
N VAL A 21 -2.71 8.13 -11.05
CA VAL A 21 -2.52 6.94 -10.22
C VAL A 21 -2.90 7.26 -8.78
N ARG A 22 -2.52 8.42 -8.25
CA ARG A 22 -2.97 8.87 -6.92
C ARG A 22 -4.48 9.05 -6.86
N GLU A 23 -5.11 9.59 -7.90
CA GLU A 23 -6.56 9.68 -7.99
C GLU A 23 -7.21 8.29 -8.09
N ILE A 24 -6.71 7.41 -8.95
CA ILE A 24 -7.21 6.03 -9.11
C ILE A 24 -7.11 5.31 -7.78
N ASP A 25 -5.94 5.30 -7.13
CA ASP A 25 -5.72 4.72 -5.81
C ASP A 25 -6.68 5.29 -4.78
N ALA A 26 -6.89 6.62 -4.79
CA ALA A 26 -7.85 7.27 -3.90
C ALA A 26 -9.28 6.75 -4.11
N LYS A 27 -9.69 6.50 -5.36
CA LYS A 27 -11.05 6.01 -5.67
C LYS A 27 -11.21 4.51 -5.45
N SER A 28 -10.25 3.69 -5.87
CA SER A 28 -10.36 2.23 -5.91
C SER A 28 -9.94 1.55 -4.63
N SER A 29 -8.99 2.14 -3.90
CA SER A 29 -8.31 1.45 -2.78
C SER A 29 -8.46 2.22 -1.48
N ILE A 30 -8.13 3.53 -1.46
CA ILE A 30 -8.09 4.31 -0.22
C ILE A 30 -9.49 4.51 0.37
N ARG A 31 -10.45 5.02 -0.39
CA ARG A 31 -11.81 5.29 0.16
C ARG A 31 -12.52 4.02 0.65
N PRO A 32 -12.54 2.90 -0.11
CA PRO A 32 -13.10 1.65 0.39
C PRO A 32 -12.39 1.14 1.64
N MET A 33 -11.05 1.20 1.67
CA MET A 33 -10.27 0.76 2.83
C MET A 33 -10.52 1.65 4.06
N ALA A 34 -10.61 2.97 3.89
CA ALA A 34 -10.94 3.90 4.96
C ALA A 34 -12.32 3.61 5.55
N ALA A 35 -13.32 3.30 4.71
CA ALA A 35 -14.65 2.90 5.18
C ALA A 35 -14.62 1.59 5.99
N VAL A 36 -13.82 0.60 5.57
CA VAL A 36 -13.61 -0.63 6.34
C VAL A 36 -12.95 -0.34 7.68
N ILE A 37 -11.89 0.48 7.69
CA ILE A 37 -11.18 0.88 8.92
C ILE A 37 -12.13 1.60 9.87
N GLU A 38 -12.94 2.54 9.37
CA GLU A 38 -13.92 3.27 10.18
C GLU A 38 -14.93 2.32 10.83
N ASN A 39 -15.45 1.35 10.08
CA ASN A 39 -16.37 0.34 10.61
C ASN A 39 -15.69 -0.53 11.68
N LEU A 40 -14.46 -0.97 11.46
CA LEU A 40 -13.72 -1.77 12.43
C LEU A 40 -13.40 -0.99 13.72
N ILE A 41 -13.16 0.32 13.63
CA ILE A 41 -13.03 1.20 14.80
C ILE A 41 -14.36 1.30 15.54
N ARG A 42 -15.48 1.48 14.81
CA ARG A 42 -16.83 1.55 15.39
C ARG A 42 -17.22 0.26 16.12
N GLU A 43 -16.81 -0.88 15.59
CA GLU A 43 -16.99 -2.20 16.20
C GLU A 43 -16.03 -2.47 17.37
N GLY A 44 -15.12 -1.55 17.68
CA GLY A 44 -14.13 -1.71 18.74
C GLY A 44 -13.08 -2.78 18.45
N LYS A 45 -12.85 -3.14 17.17
CA LYS A 45 -11.85 -4.13 16.74
C LYS A 45 -10.49 -3.51 16.42
N LEU A 46 -10.47 -2.23 16.06
CA LEU A 46 -9.25 -1.46 15.82
C LEU A 46 -9.14 -0.28 16.79
N LYS A 47 -7.90 0.04 17.17
CA LYS A 47 -7.57 1.24 17.95
C LYS A 47 -8.00 2.49 17.19
N LYS A 48 -8.34 3.56 17.93
CA LYS A 48 -8.74 4.84 17.35
C LYS A 48 -7.57 5.47 16.58
N VAL A 49 -7.76 5.71 15.29
CA VAL A 49 -6.82 6.35 14.35
C VAL A 49 -7.63 7.02 13.24
N ASP A 50 -7.06 8.00 12.55
CA ASP A 50 -7.69 8.56 11.36
C ASP A 50 -7.80 7.51 10.24
N PRO A 51 -9.02 7.13 9.79
CA PRO A 51 -9.20 6.02 8.85
C PRO A 51 -8.55 6.23 7.49
N GLU A 52 -8.62 7.45 6.95
CA GLU A 52 -8.05 7.74 5.63
C GLU A 52 -6.52 7.75 5.67
N THR A 53 -5.93 8.33 6.72
CA THR A 53 -4.47 8.30 6.93
C THR A 53 -3.98 6.87 7.04
N LEU A 54 -4.66 6.02 7.84
CA LEU A 54 -4.28 4.61 7.95
C LEU A 54 -4.45 3.87 6.61
N ALA A 55 -5.52 4.12 5.86
CA ALA A 55 -5.71 3.51 4.54
C ALA A 55 -4.57 3.88 3.57
N ARG A 56 -4.14 5.14 3.57
CA ARG A 56 -3.01 5.62 2.75
C ARG A 56 -1.70 4.94 3.14
N GLN A 57 -1.45 4.80 4.44
CA GLN A 57 -0.26 4.12 4.95
C GLN A 57 -0.25 2.64 4.60
N ILE A 58 -1.38 1.94 4.76
CA ILE A 58 -1.51 0.53 4.36
C ILE A 58 -1.26 0.38 2.86
N ASN A 59 -1.86 1.22 2.02
CA ASN A 59 -1.64 1.17 0.58
C ASN A 59 -0.16 1.40 0.21
N ALA A 60 0.51 2.34 0.88
CA ALA A 60 1.94 2.59 0.66
C ALA A 60 2.81 1.40 1.07
N LEU A 61 2.54 0.79 2.23
CA LEU A 61 3.25 -0.42 2.68
C LEU A 61 3.07 -1.59 1.72
N LEU A 62 1.85 -1.79 1.21
CA LEU A 62 1.56 -2.85 0.24
C LEU A 62 2.28 -2.61 -1.10
N MET A 63 2.30 -1.36 -1.58
CA MET A 63 3.02 -0.98 -2.80
C MET A 63 4.52 -1.22 -2.66
N GLU A 64 5.12 -0.75 -1.56
CA GLU A 64 6.55 -0.95 -1.27
C GLU A 64 6.89 -2.44 -1.18
N SER A 65 6.03 -3.23 -0.52
CA SER A 65 6.20 -4.69 -0.43
C SER A 65 6.19 -5.33 -1.81
N ALA A 66 5.27 -4.91 -2.71
CA ALA A 66 5.19 -5.44 -4.06
C ALA A 66 6.44 -5.10 -4.89
N ILE A 67 6.94 -3.87 -4.78
CA ILE A 67 8.19 -3.44 -5.43
C ILE A 67 9.35 -4.30 -4.91
N PHE A 68 9.49 -4.42 -3.59
CA PHE A 68 10.56 -5.19 -2.98
C PHE A 68 10.55 -6.67 -3.39
N ILE A 69 9.37 -7.30 -3.46
CA ILE A 69 9.22 -8.68 -3.96
C ILE A 69 9.64 -8.78 -5.43
N SER A 70 9.28 -7.79 -6.25
CA SER A 70 9.57 -7.81 -7.70
C SER A 70 11.05 -7.64 -8.03
N GLU A 71 11.81 -6.95 -7.16
CA GLU A 71 13.24 -6.69 -7.34
C GLU A 71 14.13 -7.73 -6.65
N SER A 72 13.55 -8.68 -5.91
CA SER A 72 14.28 -9.67 -5.14
C SER A 72 14.86 -10.82 -5.99
N GLU A 73 16.07 -11.25 -5.65
CA GLU A 73 16.70 -12.48 -6.19
C GLU A 73 15.97 -13.76 -5.74
N ASN A 74 15.24 -13.71 -4.61
CA ASN A 74 14.40 -14.80 -4.12
C ASN A 74 12.99 -14.30 -3.79
N PRO A 75 12.12 -14.11 -4.80
CA PRO A 75 10.79 -13.54 -4.61
C PRO A 75 9.90 -14.33 -3.64
N LYS A 76 10.06 -15.66 -3.58
CA LYS A 76 9.28 -16.52 -2.66
C LYS A 76 9.65 -16.25 -1.20
N LEU A 77 10.93 -16.15 -0.89
CA LEU A 77 11.39 -15.83 0.46
C LEU A 77 10.97 -14.40 0.84
N THR A 78 11.18 -13.44 -0.07
CA THR A 78 10.82 -12.03 0.17
C THR A 78 9.33 -11.85 0.39
N TYR A 79 8.49 -12.55 -0.38
CA TYR A 79 7.04 -12.56 -0.16
C TYR A 79 6.67 -13.04 1.25
N SER A 80 7.26 -14.15 1.70
CA SER A 80 7.00 -14.68 3.05
C SER A 80 7.35 -13.67 4.14
N LEU A 81 8.52 -13.03 4.03
CA LEU A 81 8.97 -12.01 4.99
C LEU A 81 8.10 -10.74 4.96
N ALA A 82 7.65 -10.33 3.77
CA ALA A 82 6.76 -9.19 3.61
C ALA A 82 5.39 -9.44 4.28
N ILE A 83 4.82 -10.64 4.08
CA ILE A 83 3.56 -11.04 4.73
C ILE A 83 3.69 -11.12 6.24
N GLU A 84 4.78 -11.70 6.74
CA GLU A 84 5.05 -11.79 8.18
C GLU A 84 5.14 -10.38 8.80
N SER A 85 5.93 -9.51 8.20
CA SER A 85 6.10 -8.12 8.66
C SER A 85 4.78 -7.35 8.63
N PHE A 86 4.02 -7.47 7.54
CA PHE A 86 2.72 -6.82 7.42
C PHE A 86 1.73 -7.30 8.48
N ARG A 87 1.72 -8.61 8.79
CA ARG A 87 0.87 -9.18 9.83
C ARG A 87 1.17 -8.57 11.19
N VAL A 88 2.45 -8.49 11.58
CA VAL A 88 2.87 -7.89 12.86
C VAL A 88 2.39 -6.44 12.97
N ILE A 89 2.53 -5.65 11.90
CA ILE A 89 2.03 -4.26 11.88
C ILE A 89 0.51 -4.22 12.09
N MET A 90 -0.25 -5.04 11.35
CA MET A 90 -1.71 -5.06 11.45
C MET A 90 -2.20 -5.54 12.82
N GLU A 91 -1.53 -6.51 13.43
CA GLU A 91 -1.83 -6.97 14.80
C GLU A 91 -1.64 -5.84 15.82
N GLY A 92 -0.64 -4.98 15.63
CA GLY A 92 -0.42 -3.79 16.45
C GLY A 92 -1.58 -2.79 16.44
N LEU A 93 -2.47 -2.84 15.45
CA LEU A 93 -3.62 -1.94 15.33
C LEU A 93 -4.87 -2.47 16.05
N ARG A 94 -4.90 -3.75 16.41
CA ARG A 94 -6.06 -4.37 17.07
C ARG A 94 -6.24 -3.84 18.48
N THR A 95 -7.49 -3.71 18.91
CA THR A 95 -7.82 -3.55 20.33
C THR A 95 -7.42 -4.83 21.09
N ARG A 96 -7.03 -4.66 22.36
CA ARG A 96 -6.70 -5.79 23.24
C ARG A 96 -7.98 -6.45 23.76
#